data_AF-A0A0F6IB96-F1
#
_entry.id   AF-A0A0F6IB96-F1
#
_cell.length_a   1.000
_cell.length_b   1.000
_cell.length_c   1.000
_cell.angle_alpha   90.00
_cell.angle_beta   90.00
_cell.angle_gamma   90.00
#
_symmetry.space_group_name_H-M   'P 1'
#
loop_
_entity.id
_entity.type
_entity.pdbx_description
1 polymer ?
#
loop_
_entity_poly.entity_id
_entity_poly.type
_entity_poly.pdbx_seq_one_letter_code
_entity_poly.pdbx_strand_id
1 'polypeptide(L)'
;MAVFNPVKTRTWSKNTPADGDLIDDEFDRQYENFQYLKDRIDSTDINLANFLIPIGSIIEDGLNLAPSINFKDANAQAISRNTFVTLWNSVHRVITGIVPTTDRISCTNHGCIEGQLVKFSFTGGGVSALVNYYVRNPTTNDFQISSTATGSILDLTSSQTGEMIINVEYGFGDGSTTYNVPDRRGIFARGAGVHGSRSKAAGGNYDGGAVGYAGQDQTQPHLHASPANGGLPFAVIGSGSSWLNTGSSNSGASSQTGIMVSDGTNGTPRTGNETTPAFIAVKYKVRVL
;
A
#
# COMPACT_ATOMS: atom_id res chain seq x y z
N MET A 1 -39.43 -1.39 -11.51
CA MET A 1 -40.64 -2.02 -12.10
C MET A 1 -40.82 -1.42 -13.48
N ALA A 2 -40.71 -2.20 -14.56
CA ALA A 2 -40.96 -1.66 -15.90
C ALA A 2 -42.46 -1.36 -16.02
N VAL A 3 -42.83 -0.09 -16.22
CA VAL A 3 -44.21 0.31 -16.45
C VAL A 3 -44.52 0.00 -17.92
N PHE A 4 -45.26 -1.09 -18.16
CA PHE A 4 -45.80 -1.35 -19.48
C PHE A 4 -46.79 -0.23 -19.83
N ASN A 5 -46.59 0.44 -20.96
CA ASN A 5 -47.55 1.40 -21.46
C ASN A 5 -48.82 0.64 -21.93
N PRO A 6 -49.96 0.75 -21.22
CA PRO A 6 -51.17 -0.01 -21.55
C PRO A 6 -51.85 0.47 -22.85
N VAL A 7 -51.36 1.56 -23.46
CA VAL A 7 -51.91 2.15 -24.69
C VAL A 7 -51.32 1.53 -25.96
N LYS A 8 -50.23 0.73 -25.86
CA LYS A 8 -49.68 -0.01 -27.02
C LYS A 8 -50.45 -1.32 -27.24
N THR A 9 -51.66 -1.25 -27.78
CA THR A 9 -52.40 -2.42 -28.28
C THR A 9 -52.57 -2.33 -29.80
N ARG A 10 -51.87 -3.18 -30.57
CA ARG A 10 -52.07 -3.31 -32.01
C ARG A 10 -53.13 -4.38 -32.26
N THR A 11 -54.29 -3.99 -32.78
CA THR A 11 -55.41 -4.91 -33.00
C THR A 11 -55.37 -5.41 -34.43
N TRP A 12 -55.21 -6.72 -34.61
CA TRP A 12 -55.19 -7.36 -35.93
C TRP A 12 -56.64 -7.63 -36.33
N SER A 13 -57.05 -7.16 -37.51
CA SER A 13 -58.41 -7.37 -38.00
C SER A 13 -58.38 -8.01 -39.39
N LYS A 14 -59.52 -8.53 -39.85
CA LYS A 14 -59.68 -9.09 -41.20
C LYS A 14 -59.42 -8.09 -42.35
N ASN A 15 -59.27 -6.80 -42.04
CA ASN A 15 -58.96 -5.74 -43.00
C ASN A 15 -57.50 -5.28 -42.94
N THR A 16 -56.66 -5.90 -42.11
CA THR A 16 -55.22 -5.61 -42.04
C THR A 16 -54.57 -6.08 -43.35
N PRO A 17 -53.86 -5.20 -44.09
CA PRO A 17 -53.16 -5.56 -45.33
C PRO A 17 -52.22 -6.77 -45.13
N ALA A 18 -52.20 -7.66 -46.11
CA ALA A 18 -51.34 -8.85 -46.14
C ALA A 18 -50.01 -8.61 -46.86
N ASP A 19 -49.60 -7.35 -46.99
CA ASP A 19 -48.41 -6.88 -47.70
C ASP A 19 -47.10 -7.16 -46.95
N GLY A 20 -47.16 -7.53 -45.67
CA GLY A 20 -45.99 -7.91 -44.87
C GLY A 20 -45.34 -6.74 -44.13
N ASP A 21 -45.52 -5.51 -44.61
CA ASP A 21 -44.99 -4.27 -44.02
C ASP A 21 -45.33 -4.13 -42.54
N LEU A 22 -46.55 -4.52 -42.14
CA LEU A 22 -46.98 -4.46 -40.75
C LEU A 22 -46.32 -5.52 -39.86
N ILE A 23 -45.92 -6.67 -40.42
CA ILE A 23 -45.16 -7.70 -39.69
C ILE A 23 -43.71 -7.22 -39.52
N ASP A 24 -43.15 -6.61 -40.56
CA ASP A 24 -41.79 -6.05 -40.54
C ASP A 24 -41.67 -4.92 -39.51
N ASP A 25 -42.62 -3.98 -39.48
CA ASP A 25 -42.71 -2.93 -38.46
C ASP A 25 -42.70 -3.48 -37.02
N GLU A 26 -43.40 -4.60 -36.79
CA GLU A 26 -43.48 -5.21 -35.46
C GLU A 26 -42.20 -5.97 -35.12
N PHE A 27 -41.57 -6.61 -36.10
CA PHE A 27 -40.29 -7.27 -35.93
C PHE A 27 -39.19 -6.26 -35.59
N ASP A 28 -39.11 -5.15 -36.32
CA ASP A 28 -38.15 -4.07 -36.07
C ASP A 28 -38.35 -3.45 -34.69
N ARG A 29 -39.61 -3.17 -34.30
CA ARG A 29 -39.93 -2.66 -32.96
C ARG A 29 -39.54 -3.63 -31.84
N GLN A 30 -39.72 -4.94 -32.06
CA GLN A 30 -39.28 -5.95 -31.10
C GLN A 30 -37.76 -6.04 -31.04
N TYR A 31 -37.09 -6.00 -32.20
CA TYR A 31 -35.64 -6.00 -32.31
C TYR A 31 -35.01 -4.81 -31.57
N GLU A 32 -35.52 -3.60 -31.76
CA GLU A 32 -35.09 -2.39 -31.05
C GLU A 32 -35.24 -2.53 -29.53
N ASN A 33 -36.38 -3.07 -29.07
CA ASN A 33 -36.61 -3.33 -27.65
C ASN A 33 -35.63 -4.35 -27.07
N PHE A 34 -35.34 -5.43 -27.82
CA PHE A 34 -34.37 -6.43 -27.39
C PHE A 34 -32.96 -5.86 -27.36
N GLN A 35 -32.59 -5.04 -28.33
CA GLN A 35 -31.30 -4.34 -28.35
C GLN A 35 -31.18 -3.40 -27.14
N TYR A 36 -32.20 -2.60 -26.85
CA TYR A 36 -32.24 -1.73 -25.68
C TYR A 36 -32.09 -2.50 -24.36
N LEU A 37 -32.78 -3.65 -24.23
CA LEU A 37 -32.65 -4.51 -23.06
C LEU A 37 -31.24 -5.09 -22.94
N LYS A 38 -30.65 -5.54 -24.05
CA LYS A 38 -29.27 -6.04 -24.09
C LYS A 38 -28.29 -4.96 -23.64
N ASP A 39 -28.36 -3.77 -24.21
CA ASP A 39 -27.46 -2.66 -23.87
C ASP A 39 -27.56 -2.28 -22.39
N ARG A 40 -28.78 -2.35 -21.81
CA ARG A 40 -28.99 -2.10 -20.37
C ARG A 40 -28.42 -3.21 -19.50
N ILE A 41 -28.56 -4.47 -19.90
CA ILE A 41 -27.99 -5.62 -19.19
C ILE A 41 -26.47 -5.54 -19.25
N ASP A 42 -25.89 -5.34 -20.43
CA ASP A 42 -24.45 -5.15 -20.62
C ASP A 42 -23.93 -4.00 -19.74
N SER A 43 -24.65 -2.86 -19.70
CA SER A 43 -24.31 -1.73 -18.82
C SER A 43 -24.41 -2.10 -17.33
N THR A 44 -25.42 -2.86 -16.92
CA THR A 44 -25.60 -3.29 -15.53
C THR A 44 -24.51 -4.28 -15.11
N ASP A 45 -24.14 -5.22 -15.98
CA ASP A 45 -23.08 -6.19 -15.73
C ASP A 45 -21.70 -5.52 -15.64
N ILE A 46 -21.44 -4.52 -16.50
CA ILE A 46 -20.25 -3.66 -16.40
C ILE A 46 -20.24 -2.90 -15.08
N ASN A 47 -21.37 -2.32 -14.68
CA ASN A 47 -21.48 -1.56 -13.44
C ASN A 47 -21.33 -2.46 -12.20
N LEU A 48 -21.87 -3.68 -12.22
CA LEU A 48 -21.75 -4.63 -11.12
C LEU A 48 -20.31 -5.15 -10.97
N ALA A 49 -19.59 -5.35 -12.09
CA ALA A 49 -18.17 -5.69 -12.09
C ALA A 49 -17.28 -4.55 -11.56
N ASN A 50 -17.67 -3.29 -11.81
CA ASN A 50 -16.98 -2.10 -11.28
C ASN A 50 -17.32 -1.79 -9.82
N PHE A 51 -18.45 -2.30 -9.30
CA PHE A 51 -18.95 -1.96 -7.97
C PHE A 51 -18.33 -2.79 -6.83
N LEU A 52 -17.73 -3.96 -7.10
CA LEU A 52 -17.41 -4.89 -6.01
C LEU A 52 -16.05 -4.64 -5.33
N ILE A 53 -15.04 -4.10 -6.04
CA ILE A 53 -13.72 -3.78 -5.45
C ILE A 53 -13.13 -2.56 -6.19
N PRO A 54 -12.85 -1.43 -5.51
CA PRO A 54 -12.27 -0.24 -6.13
C PRO A 54 -10.91 -0.51 -6.78
N ILE A 55 -10.62 0.14 -7.91
CA ILE A 55 -9.31 0.10 -8.57
C ILE A 55 -8.22 0.54 -7.59
N GLY A 56 -7.10 -0.19 -7.58
CA GLY A 56 -5.98 0.01 -6.65
C GLY A 56 -6.13 -0.72 -5.32
N SER A 57 -7.30 -1.29 -5.01
CA SER A 57 -7.48 -2.10 -3.80
C SER A 57 -6.64 -3.37 -3.86
N ILE A 58 -6.11 -3.77 -2.71
CA ILE A 58 -5.36 -5.03 -2.54
C ILE A 58 -6.26 -6.01 -1.79
N ILE A 59 -6.38 -7.22 -2.33
CA ILE A 59 -7.12 -8.33 -1.71
C ILE A 59 -6.20 -9.51 -1.43
N GLU A 60 -6.59 -10.31 -0.44
CA GLU A 60 -6.07 -11.67 -0.25
C GLU A 60 -6.81 -12.63 -1.18
N ASP A 61 -6.07 -13.48 -1.90
CA ASP A 61 -6.58 -14.48 -2.83
C ASP A 61 -5.92 -15.83 -2.57
N GLY A 62 -6.28 -16.45 -1.44
CA GLY A 62 -5.68 -17.72 -0.98
C GLY A 62 -5.88 -18.89 -1.93
N LEU A 63 -6.96 -18.90 -2.71
CA LEU A 63 -7.27 -19.94 -3.70
C LEU A 63 -6.77 -19.60 -5.12
N ASN A 64 -6.20 -18.40 -5.32
CA ASN A 64 -5.76 -17.90 -6.60
C ASN A 64 -6.89 -17.84 -7.67
N LEU A 65 -8.10 -17.45 -7.26
CA LEU A 65 -9.29 -17.43 -8.12
C LEU A 65 -9.64 -16.04 -8.65
N ALA A 66 -9.02 -14.97 -8.14
CA ALA A 66 -9.30 -13.63 -8.60
C ALA A 66 -8.94 -13.49 -10.11
N PRO A 67 -9.85 -13.00 -10.96
CA PRO A 67 -9.66 -12.99 -12.41
C PRO A 67 -8.44 -12.15 -12.82
N SER A 68 -7.53 -12.73 -13.61
CA SER A 68 -6.25 -12.12 -14.00
C SER A 68 -6.38 -10.88 -14.93
N ILE A 69 -7.55 -10.70 -15.54
CA ILE A 69 -7.90 -9.50 -16.29
C ILE A 69 -8.12 -8.31 -15.35
N ASN A 70 -8.73 -8.58 -14.20
CA ASN A 70 -9.18 -7.60 -13.22
C ASN A 70 -8.14 -7.36 -12.12
N PHE A 71 -7.31 -8.36 -11.86
CA PHE A 71 -6.37 -8.40 -10.77
C PHE A 71 -4.99 -8.86 -11.23
N LYS A 72 -3.94 -8.28 -10.64
CA LYS A 72 -2.54 -8.71 -10.81
C LYS A 72 -1.93 -9.04 -9.47
N ASP A 73 -1.01 -10.00 -9.44
CA ASP A 73 -0.25 -10.30 -8.23
C ASP A 73 0.52 -9.05 -7.77
N ALA A 74 0.44 -8.72 -6.49
CA ALA A 74 1.22 -7.66 -5.86
C ALA A 74 2.64 -8.17 -5.56
N ASN A 75 3.44 -8.33 -6.62
CA ASN A 75 4.77 -8.93 -6.61
C ASN A 75 5.84 -8.09 -7.36
N ALA A 76 5.65 -6.77 -7.40
CA ALA A 76 6.50 -5.83 -8.15
C ALA A 76 6.50 -5.97 -9.69
N GLN A 77 5.63 -6.80 -10.28
CA GLN A 77 5.58 -6.93 -11.74
C GLN A 77 5.28 -5.61 -12.45
N ALA A 78 5.90 -5.42 -13.61
CA ALA A 78 5.59 -4.29 -14.49
C ALA A 78 4.31 -4.59 -15.29
N ILE A 79 3.39 -3.62 -15.32
CA ILE A 79 2.14 -3.69 -16.08
C ILE A 79 2.00 -2.48 -17.01
N SER A 80 1.25 -2.64 -18.09
CA SER A 80 1.07 -1.63 -19.13
C SER A 80 0.36 -0.37 -18.62
N ARG A 81 0.95 0.81 -18.83
CA ARG A 81 0.30 2.11 -18.55
C ARG A 81 -0.95 2.31 -19.41
N ASN A 82 -0.90 1.91 -20.68
CA ASN A 82 -2.01 2.09 -21.61
C ASN A 82 -3.20 1.18 -21.28
N THR A 83 -2.92 -0.08 -20.94
CA THR A 83 -3.98 -1.06 -20.63
C THR A 83 -4.63 -0.74 -19.28
N PHE A 84 -3.83 -0.29 -18.30
CA PHE A 84 -4.28 -0.05 -16.93
C PHE A 84 -4.21 1.44 -16.57
N VAL A 85 -4.68 2.28 -17.50
CA VAL A 85 -4.54 3.75 -17.43
C VAL A 85 -5.29 4.36 -16.25
N THR A 86 -6.46 3.83 -15.88
CA THR A 86 -7.25 4.34 -14.74
C THR A 86 -6.48 4.20 -13.43
N LEU A 87 -5.82 3.05 -13.21
CA LEU A 87 -4.97 2.85 -12.05
C LEU A 87 -3.72 3.75 -12.11
N TRP A 88 -3.06 3.83 -13.27
CA TRP A 88 -1.90 4.71 -13.45
C TRP A 88 -2.22 6.18 -13.15
N ASN A 89 -3.33 6.70 -13.67
CA ASN A 89 -3.81 8.06 -13.42
C ASN A 89 -4.17 8.31 -11.95
N SER A 90 -4.53 7.26 -11.22
CA SER A 90 -4.82 7.37 -9.78
C SER A 90 -3.55 7.60 -8.96
N VAL A 91 -2.39 7.07 -9.39
CA VAL A 91 -1.15 7.08 -8.60
C VAL A 91 -0.06 8.02 -9.13
N HIS A 92 -0.08 8.42 -10.40
CA HIS A 92 0.96 9.28 -10.98
C HIS A 92 0.53 10.75 -11.08
N ARG A 93 1.52 11.65 -11.06
CA ARG A 93 1.38 13.09 -11.30
C ARG A 93 2.54 13.59 -12.14
N VAL A 94 2.35 14.71 -12.82
CA VAL A 94 3.40 15.39 -13.61
C VAL A 94 3.90 16.60 -12.82
N ILE A 95 5.23 16.68 -12.65
CA ILE A 95 5.92 17.81 -12.06
C ILE A 95 6.27 18.80 -13.17
N THR A 96 5.76 20.03 -13.06
CA THR A 96 5.97 21.08 -14.06
C THR A 96 7.20 21.93 -13.79
N GLY A 97 7.78 21.83 -12.58
CA GLY A 97 8.98 22.55 -12.20
C GLY A 97 9.27 22.45 -10.71
N ILE A 98 10.48 22.84 -10.34
CA ILE A 98 10.85 23.14 -8.95
C ILE A 98 11.17 24.63 -8.86
N VAL A 99 10.81 25.26 -7.75
CA VAL A 99 11.09 26.66 -7.43
C VAL A 99 12.10 26.70 -6.27
N PRO A 100 13.42 26.71 -6.55
CA PRO A 100 14.49 26.63 -5.55
C PRO A 100 14.38 27.69 -4.44
N THR A 101 13.99 28.92 -4.79
CA THR A 101 13.91 30.03 -3.84
C THR A 101 12.88 29.84 -2.72
N THR A 102 11.99 28.85 -2.86
CA THR A 102 10.94 28.55 -1.88
C THR A 102 10.85 27.06 -1.54
N ASP A 103 11.77 26.25 -2.09
CA ASP A 103 11.76 24.78 -1.98
C ASP A 103 10.44 24.12 -2.41
N ARG A 104 9.71 24.74 -3.34
CA ARG A 104 8.39 24.24 -3.78
C ARG A 104 8.49 23.43 -5.06
N ILE A 105 7.77 22.33 -5.09
CA ILE A 105 7.58 21.46 -6.25
C ILE A 105 6.21 21.79 -6.84
N SER A 106 6.20 22.23 -8.10
CA SER A 106 4.98 22.61 -8.80
C SER A 106 4.30 21.39 -9.43
N CYS A 107 3.05 21.16 -9.04
CA CYS A 107 2.23 20.07 -9.54
C CYS A 107 0.74 20.42 -9.40
N THR A 108 0.09 20.81 -10.49
CA THR A 108 -1.32 21.24 -10.47
C THR A 108 -2.25 20.12 -10.00
N ASN A 109 -3.16 20.45 -9.07
CA ASN A 109 -4.18 19.54 -8.55
C ASN A 109 -3.60 18.17 -8.12
N HIS A 110 -2.46 18.19 -7.42
CA HIS A 110 -1.75 16.97 -7.06
C HIS A 110 -2.53 16.10 -6.07
N GLY A 111 -3.35 16.71 -5.21
CA GLY A 111 -4.19 16.01 -4.23
C GLY A 111 -3.41 15.38 -3.07
N CYS A 112 -2.15 15.77 -2.88
CA CYS A 112 -1.31 15.27 -1.80
C CYS A 112 -1.66 15.93 -0.47
N ILE A 113 -1.47 15.19 0.62
CA ILE A 113 -1.70 15.67 1.99
C ILE A 113 -0.39 15.73 2.79
N GLU A 114 -0.40 16.48 3.90
CA GLU A 114 0.75 16.60 4.80
C GLU A 114 1.20 15.21 5.30
N GLY A 115 2.51 14.94 5.24
CA GLY A 115 3.11 13.69 5.69
C GLY A 115 2.92 12.51 4.74
N GLN A 116 2.30 12.70 3.57
CA GLN A 116 2.19 11.65 2.56
C GLN A 116 3.55 11.30 1.95
N LEU A 117 3.78 10.01 1.69
CA LEU A 117 4.96 9.56 0.96
C LEU A 117 4.79 9.75 -0.55
N VAL A 118 5.81 10.33 -1.18
CA VAL A 118 5.92 10.49 -2.63
C VAL A 118 7.30 10.06 -3.11
N LYS A 119 7.42 9.77 -4.39
CA LYS A 119 8.67 9.37 -5.04
C LYS A 119 8.74 9.93 -6.45
N PHE A 120 9.93 10.29 -6.92
CA PHE A 120 10.16 10.97 -8.19
C PHE A 120 10.93 10.11 -9.19
N SER A 121 10.70 10.32 -10.48
CA SER A 121 11.38 9.60 -11.57
C SER A 121 12.74 10.19 -11.95
N PHE A 122 13.10 11.35 -11.40
CA PHE A 122 14.28 12.12 -11.79
C PHE A 122 15.22 12.37 -10.61
N THR A 123 16.49 12.64 -10.94
CA THR A 123 17.53 13.08 -10.00
C THR A 123 18.00 14.48 -10.39
N GLY A 124 18.24 15.34 -9.40
CA GLY A 124 18.72 16.72 -9.54
C GLY A 124 17.84 17.70 -8.76
N GLY A 125 18.31 18.94 -8.62
CA GLY A 125 17.62 19.97 -7.83
C GLY A 125 17.43 19.60 -6.36
N GLY A 126 18.32 18.78 -5.78
CA GLY A 126 18.21 18.27 -4.41
C GLY A 126 17.41 16.96 -4.29
N VAL A 127 16.72 16.51 -5.35
CA VAL A 127 15.94 15.27 -5.38
C VAL A 127 16.78 14.12 -5.94
N SER A 128 16.62 12.92 -5.37
CA SER A 128 17.15 11.66 -5.90
C SER A 128 16.01 10.78 -6.40
N ALA A 129 16.16 10.25 -7.62
CA ALA A 129 15.18 9.35 -8.20
C ALA A 129 14.99 8.12 -7.30
N LEU A 130 13.77 7.61 -7.27
CA LEU A 130 13.38 6.40 -6.55
C LEU A 130 13.49 6.43 -5.02
N VAL A 131 13.88 7.57 -4.44
CA VAL A 131 13.87 7.82 -3.00
C VAL A 131 12.49 8.30 -2.55
N ASN A 132 12.07 7.85 -1.37
CA ASN A 132 10.81 8.24 -0.75
C ASN A 132 10.99 9.55 0.03
N TYR A 133 10.08 10.49 -0.20
CA TYR A 133 10.04 11.78 0.47
C TYR A 133 8.67 12.01 1.11
N TYR A 134 8.63 12.80 2.18
CA TYR A 134 7.40 13.21 2.85
C TYR A 134 6.95 14.56 2.32
N VAL A 135 5.69 14.65 1.89
CA VAL A 135 5.03 15.90 1.49
C VAL A 135 4.88 16.81 2.69
N ARG A 136 5.30 18.07 2.54
CA ARG A 136 5.21 19.13 3.54
C ARG A 136 4.53 20.37 2.94
N ASN A 137 3.75 21.06 3.76
CA ASN A 137 3.07 22.32 3.41
C ASN A 137 2.38 22.29 2.03
N PRO A 138 1.54 21.28 1.74
CA PRO A 138 0.84 21.20 0.46
C PRO A 138 -0.18 22.33 0.31
N THR A 139 -0.27 22.87 -0.90
CA THR A 139 -1.42 23.64 -1.36
C THR A 139 -2.21 22.81 -2.37
N THR A 140 -3.03 23.42 -3.21
CA THR A 140 -3.69 22.73 -4.32
C THR A 140 -2.70 22.39 -5.45
N ASN A 141 -1.67 23.22 -5.66
CA ASN A 141 -0.87 23.20 -6.89
C ASN A 141 0.64 23.05 -6.66
N ASP A 142 1.07 23.00 -5.41
CA ASP A 142 2.47 22.83 -5.06
C ASP A 142 2.63 22.33 -3.62
N PHE A 143 3.82 21.83 -3.31
CA PHE A 143 4.18 21.36 -1.98
C PHE A 143 5.69 21.44 -1.80
N GLN A 144 6.15 21.30 -0.56
CA GLN A 144 7.55 21.12 -0.21
C GLN A 144 7.78 19.67 0.20
N ILE A 145 9.02 19.24 0.36
CA ILE A 145 9.33 17.85 0.77
C ILE A 145 10.33 17.80 1.92
N SER A 146 10.34 16.67 2.63
CA SER A 146 11.33 16.33 3.64
C SER A 146 11.80 14.88 3.50
N SER A 147 13.00 14.57 3.97
CA SER A 147 13.53 13.19 4.03
C SER A 147 12.95 12.36 5.18
N THR A 148 12.29 13.00 6.16
CA THR A 148 11.67 12.31 7.31
C THR A 148 10.26 12.86 7.58
N ALA A 149 9.43 12.06 8.26
CA ALA A 149 8.01 12.35 8.44
C ALA A 149 7.72 13.73 9.06
N THR A 150 8.57 14.17 9.98
CA THR A 150 8.46 15.48 10.65
C THR A 150 9.73 16.32 10.50
N GLY A 151 10.55 16.03 9.49
CA GLY A 151 11.86 16.68 9.30
C GLY A 151 11.78 18.10 8.79
N SER A 152 12.94 18.73 8.69
CA SER A 152 13.12 20.02 8.01
C SER A 152 12.77 19.90 6.52
N ILE A 153 12.38 21.02 5.92
CA ILE A 153 12.21 21.12 4.48
C ILE A 153 13.56 20.79 3.80
N LEU A 154 13.49 20.02 2.71
CA LEU A 154 14.62 19.69 1.87
C LEU A 154 14.98 20.91 1.02
N ASP A 155 16.25 21.30 1.04
CA ASP A 155 16.79 22.36 0.19
C ASP A 155 16.79 21.91 -1.28
N LEU A 156 16.02 22.61 -2.11
CA LEU A 156 15.90 22.33 -3.54
C LEU A 156 16.73 23.34 -4.34
N THR A 157 17.65 22.85 -5.17
CA THR A 157 18.74 23.69 -5.70
C THR A 157 18.58 24.10 -7.17
N SER A 158 17.71 23.44 -7.93
CA SER A 158 17.46 23.74 -9.34
C SER A 158 16.07 23.26 -9.78
N SER A 159 15.51 23.88 -10.83
CA SER A 159 14.26 23.40 -11.42
C SER A 159 14.45 21.99 -12.01
N GLN A 160 13.44 21.13 -11.85
CA GLN A 160 13.35 19.83 -12.51
C GLN A 160 11.91 19.56 -12.95
N THR A 161 11.75 18.76 -14.00
CA THR A 161 10.46 18.25 -14.48
C THR A 161 10.51 16.73 -14.57
N GLY A 162 9.33 16.10 -14.52
CA GLY A 162 9.23 14.64 -14.62
C GLY A 162 7.96 14.11 -13.98
N GLU A 163 8.00 12.85 -13.55
CA GLU A 163 6.85 12.17 -12.96
C GLU A 163 7.04 12.02 -11.45
N MET A 164 5.91 12.03 -10.74
CA MET A 164 5.81 11.71 -9.32
C MET A 164 4.79 10.60 -9.13
N ILE A 165 5.08 9.67 -8.22
CA ILE A 165 4.12 8.69 -7.71
C ILE A 165 3.70 9.11 -6.30
N ILE A 166 2.39 9.12 -6.05
CA ILE A 166 1.79 9.53 -4.76
C ILE A 166 1.46 8.35 -3.82
N ASN A 167 1.69 7.12 -4.29
CA ASN A 167 1.71 5.92 -3.45
C ASN A 167 2.99 5.16 -3.76
N VAL A 168 3.97 5.28 -2.87
CA VAL A 168 5.34 4.79 -3.07
C VAL A 168 5.47 3.26 -3.15
N GLU A 169 4.39 2.51 -2.92
CA GLU A 169 4.36 1.08 -3.22
C GLU A 169 4.44 0.80 -4.73
N TYR A 170 4.01 1.76 -5.57
CA TYR A 170 4.11 1.66 -7.02
C TYR A 170 5.47 2.16 -7.53
N GLY A 171 5.90 1.63 -8.67
CA GLY A 171 7.15 2.02 -9.33
C GLY A 171 6.94 2.58 -10.74
N PHE A 172 7.94 3.27 -11.27
CA PHE A 172 7.87 3.89 -12.61
C PHE A 172 8.00 2.91 -13.78
N GLY A 173 8.25 1.61 -13.53
CA GLY A 173 8.45 0.62 -14.58
C GLY A 173 9.69 0.92 -15.40
N ASP A 174 9.54 0.81 -16.72
CA ASP A 174 10.52 1.23 -17.73
C ASP A 174 10.60 2.76 -17.92
N GLY A 175 9.81 3.53 -17.18
CA GLY A 175 9.77 4.99 -17.25
C GLY A 175 8.97 5.54 -18.43
N SER A 176 8.27 4.70 -19.21
CA SER A 176 7.53 5.15 -20.40
C SER A 176 6.25 4.37 -20.67
N THR A 177 6.32 3.05 -20.79
CA THR A 177 5.19 2.22 -21.24
C THR A 177 4.59 1.36 -20.13
N THR A 178 5.30 1.21 -19.02
CA THR A 178 4.93 0.35 -17.89
C THR A 178 5.06 1.05 -16.54
N TYR A 179 4.48 0.46 -15.51
CA TYR A 179 4.66 0.83 -14.11
C TYR A 179 4.62 -0.44 -13.24
N ASN A 180 5.30 -0.42 -12.09
CA ASN A 180 5.30 -1.56 -11.18
C ASN A 180 4.12 -1.48 -10.21
N VAL A 181 3.43 -2.59 -10.01
CA VAL A 181 2.47 -2.76 -8.91
C VAL A 181 3.20 -2.96 -7.57
N PRO A 182 2.50 -2.85 -6.42
CA PRO A 182 3.09 -3.14 -5.11
C PRO A 182 3.76 -4.51 -5.00
N ASP A 183 4.69 -4.65 -4.06
CA ASP A 183 5.20 -5.95 -3.62
C ASP A 183 4.76 -6.22 -2.18
N ARG A 184 3.90 -7.22 -2.00
CA ARG A 184 3.36 -7.61 -0.69
C ARG A 184 3.82 -9.00 -0.25
N ARG A 185 4.82 -9.56 -0.93
CA ARG A 185 5.37 -10.87 -0.57
C ARG A 185 6.18 -10.77 0.72
N GLY A 186 5.94 -11.68 1.66
CA GLY A 186 6.75 -11.83 2.88
C GLY A 186 6.57 -10.72 3.93
N ILE A 187 5.65 -9.77 3.74
CA ILE A 187 5.43 -8.66 4.68
C ILE A 187 3.97 -8.62 5.16
N PHE A 188 3.77 -8.14 6.38
CA PHE A 188 2.43 -7.93 6.94
C PHE A 188 1.93 -6.52 6.65
N ALA A 189 0.61 -6.39 6.47
CA ALA A 189 -0.03 -5.09 6.43
C ALA A 189 -0.19 -4.52 7.85
N ARG A 190 0.07 -3.21 7.98
CA ARG A 190 -0.24 -2.42 9.18
C ARG A 190 -1.12 -1.24 8.76
N GLY A 191 -2.12 -0.91 9.58
CA GLY A 191 -2.91 0.30 9.36
C GLY A 191 -2.03 1.55 9.46
N ALA A 192 -2.11 2.43 8.45
CA ALA A 192 -1.36 3.68 8.42
C ALA A 192 -1.86 4.67 9.50
N GLY A 193 -0.97 5.56 9.91
CA GLY A 193 -1.22 6.63 10.87
C GLY A 193 -1.09 6.22 12.33
N VAL A 194 -1.31 7.22 13.20
CA VAL A 194 -1.28 7.05 14.65
C VAL A 194 -2.68 6.66 15.13
N HIS A 195 -2.77 5.55 15.88
CA HIS A 195 -4.00 5.11 16.49
C HIS A 195 -4.53 6.17 17.48
N GLY A 196 -5.86 6.37 17.57
CA GLY A 196 -6.45 7.42 18.41
C GLY A 196 -6.25 7.24 19.92
N SER A 197 -6.34 6.01 20.45
CA SER A 197 -6.33 5.78 21.90
C SER A 197 -5.53 4.57 22.40
N ARG A 198 -5.11 3.65 21.52
CA ARG A 198 -4.41 2.43 21.94
C ARG A 198 -2.94 2.70 22.09
N SER A 199 -2.46 2.58 23.32
CA SER A 199 -1.06 2.77 23.66
C SER A 199 -0.23 1.50 23.45
N LYS A 200 1.00 1.66 22.96
CA LYS A 200 2.02 0.61 22.93
C LYS A 200 2.66 0.43 24.31
N ALA A 201 3.42 -0.64 24.50
CA ALA A 201 4.00 -1.02 25.80
C ALA A 201 4.84 0.09 26.46
N ALA A 202 5.57 0.87 25.66
CA ALA A 202 6.39 1.99 26.14
C ALA A 202 5.61 3.30 26.36
N GLY A 203 4.28 3.28 26.25
CA GLY A 203 3.44 4.49 26.19
C GLY A 203 3.42 5.13 24.80
N GLY A 204 2.52 6.11 24.63
CA GLY A 204 2.17 6.67 23.32
C GLY A 204 1.40 5.69 22.45
N ASN A 205 0.76 6.17 21.39
CA ASN A 205 -0.12 5.32 20.58
C ASN A 205 0.65 4.49 19.54
N TYR A 206 0.02 3.41 19.07
CA TYR A 206 0.51 2.68 17.90
C TYR A 206 0.59 3.61 16.70
N ASP A 207 1.67 3.50 15.94
CA ASP A 207 1.91 4.28 14.73
C ASP A 207 2.33 3.35 13.60
N GLY A 208 1.61 3.44 12.47
CA GLY A 208 1.91 2.72 11.25
C GLY A 208 2.67 3.52 10.21
N GLY A 209 2.94 4.81 10.46
CA GLY A 209 3.52 5.71 9.47
C GLY A 209 2.54 6.08 8.36
N ALA A 210 3.03 6.75 7.33
CA ALA A 210 2.24 7.11 6.15
C ALA A 210 1.88 5.87 5.31
N VAL A 211 0.88 5.99 4.43
CA VAL A 211 0.58 4.95 3.44
C VAL A 211 1.82 4.67 2.59
N GLY A 212 2.16 3.38 2.43
CA GLY A 212 3.37 2.93 1.73
C GLY A 212 4.64 2.91 2.59
N TYR A 213 4.59 3.28 3.87
CA TYR A 213 5.72 3.12 4.78
C TYR A 213 6.02 1.64 5.05
N ALA A 214 7.28 1.26 4.89
CA ALA A 214 7.77 -0.11 5.14
C ALA A 214 8.67 -0.15 6.38
N GLY A 215 8.17 -0.77 7.45
CA GLY A 215 8.94 -1.03 8.66
C GLY A 215 9.75 -2.33 8.57
N GLN A 216 10.74 -2.48 9.46
CA GLN A 216 11.48 -3.73 9.66
C GLN A 216 10.88 -4.51 10.85
N ASP A 217 11.20 -5.80 10.97
CA ASP A 217 10.88 -6.56 12.17
C ASP A 217 11.63 -5.99 13.38
N GLN A 218 11.00 -6.05 14.55
CA GLN A 218 11.52 -5.44 15.77
C GLN A 218 11.15 -6.30 16.97
N THR A 219 12.09 -6.43 17.90
CA THR A 219 11.86 -7.00 19.23
C THR A 219 11.84 -5.89 20.28
N GLN A 220 11.14 -6.12 21.39
CA GLN A 220 11.16 -5.19 22.51
C GLN A 220 12.51 -5.29 23.25
N PRO A 221 13.08 -4.14 23.66
CA PRO A 221 14.29 -4.15 24.46
C PRO A 221 14.01 -4.88 25.78
N HIS A 222 14.94 -5.74 26.18
CA HIS A 222 14.87 -6.49 27.43
C HIS A 222 16.27 -6.67 28.00
N LEU A 223 16.35 -6.91 29.31
CA LEU A 223 17.60 -7.12 30.03
C LEU A 223 17.56 -8.44 30.78
N HIS A 224 18.69 -9.12 30.81
CA HIS A 224 18.88 -10.33 31.60
C HIS A 224 19.70 -9.96 32.85
N ALA A 225 19.13 -10.19 34.02
CA ALA A 225 19.86 -10.10 35.27
C ALA A 225 20.31 -11.51 35.67
N SER A 226 21.60 -11.68 36.02
CA SER A 226 22.04 -12.91 36.68
C SER A 226 21.35 -13.01 38.04
N PRO A 227 20.64 -14.10 38.35
CA PRO A 227 19.97 -14.23 39.64
C PRO A 227 21.02 -14.26 40.74
N ALA A 228 21.05 -13.23 41.58
CA ALA A 228 21.78 -13.23 42.84
C ALA A 228 21.03 -14.09 43.86
N ASN A 229 20.85 -15.39 43.59
CA ASN A 229 20.36 -16.31 44.61
C ASN A 229 21.54 -16.75 45.48
N GLY A 230 21.85 -15.92 46.50
CA GLY A 230 22.84 -16.26 47.52
C GLY A 230 23.78 -15.13 47.99
N GLY A 231 23.59 -13.88 47.55
CA GLY A 231 24.28 -12.74 48.18
C GLY A 231 25.77 -12.56 47.84
N LEU A 232 26.28 -13.15 46.77
CA LEU A 232 27.58 -12.74 46.22
C LEU A 232 27.36 -11.90 44.96
N PRO A 233 27.56 -10.57 45.01
CA PRO A 233 27.56 -9.76 43.80
C PRO A 233 28.75 -10.22 42.96
N PHE A 234 28.50 -10.84 41.80
CA PHE A 234 29.49 -10.81 40.75
C PHE A 234 29.65 -9.34 40.38
N ALA A 235 30.72 -8.71 40.88
CA ALA A 235 31.05 -7.36 40.49
C ALA A 235 31.29 -7.35 38.98
N VAL A 236 30.51 -6.58 38.24
CA VAL A 236 30.78 -6.28 36.84
C VAL A 236 32.06 -5.43 36.82
N ILE A 237 33.20 -6.06 36.53
CA ILE A 237 34.49 -5.37 36.45
C ILE A 237 34.58 -4.73 35.06
N GLY A 238 34.57 -3.40 35.00
CA GLY A 238 34.89 -2.68 33.76
C GLY A 238 36.34 -2.94 33.33
N SER A 239 36.59 -2.98 32.03
CA SER A 239 37.94 -3.21 31.47
C SER A 239 38.95 -2.24 32.09
N GLY A 240 40.02 -2.77 32.69
CA GLY A 240 41.08 -1.97 33.36
C GLY A 240 40.91 -1.72 34.86
N SER A 241 39.89 -2.27 35.52
CA SER A 241 39.70 -2.12 36.98
C SER A 241 40.43 -3.22 37.77
N SER A 242 41.16 -2.87 38.83
CA SER A 242 41.81 -3.81 39.74
C SER A 242 41.18 -3.77 41.14
N TRP A 243 40.97 -4.95 41.73
CA TRP A 243 40.52 -5.07 43.12
C TRP A 243 41.73 -5.13 44.04
N LEU A 244 41.77 -4.25 45.04
CA LEU A 244 42.70 -4.38 46.16
C LEU A 244 42.09 -5.34 47.19
N ASN A 245 42.43 -6.62 47.13
CA ASN A 245 42.15 -7.54 48.24
C ASN A 245 43.29 -8.52 48.47
N THR A 246 43.75 -8.59 49.70
CA THR A 246 44.85 -9.43 50.19
C THR A 246 44.31 -10.81 50.59
N GLY A 247 44.61 -11.85 49.82
CA GLY A 247 44.60 -13.24 50.33
C GLY A 247 43.58 -14.23 49.78
N SER A 248 42.98 -14.02 48.60
CA SER A 248 42.20 -15.08 47.93
C SER A 248 42.40 -15.06 46.41
N SER A 249 42.49 -16.24 45.79
CA SER A 249 42.59 -16.41 44.34
C SER A 249 41.27 -16.00 43.69
N ASN A 250 41.25 -14.82 43.06
CA ASN A 250 40.05 -14.30 42.40
C ASN A 250 40.01 -14.76 40.95
N SER A 251 39.02 -15.59 40.60
CA SER A 251 38.72 -15.97 39.21
C SER A 251 37.68 -15.00 38.63
N GLY A 252 38.07 -14.18 37.65
CA GLY A 252 37.11 -13.40 36.88
C GLY A 252 36.32 -14.32 35.95
N ALA A 253 35.03 -14.50 36.21
CA ALA A 253 34.13 -15.28 35.36
C ALA A 253 33.30 -14.35 34.47
N SER A 254 33.45 -14.47 33.15
CA SER A 254 32.51 -13.88 32.20
C SER A 254 31.26 -14.76 32.13
N SER A 255 30.16 -14.29 32.74
CA SER A 255 28.85 -14.94 32.58
C SER A 255 28.20 -14.40 31.32
N GLN A 256 28.18 -15.18 30.24
CA GLN A 256 27.38 -14.84 29.06
C GLN A 256 25.93 -15.22 29.31
N THR A 257 25.00 -14.37 28.86
CA THR A 257 23.60 -14.79 28.74
C THR A 257 23.56 -15.88 27.66
N GLY A 258 23.13 -17.07 28.04
CA GLY A 258 23.08 -18.23 27.15
C GLY A 258 22.01 -18.10 26.06
N ILE A 259 21.93 -19.13 25.20
CA ILE A 259 20.85 -19.26 24.23
C ILE A 259 19.49 -19.39 24.93
N MET A 260 18.41 -19.09 24.21
CA MET A 260 17.06 -19.33 24.71
C MET A 260 16.86 -20.83 24.99
N VAL A 261 16.43 -21.18 26.21
CA VAL A 261 16.12 -22.55 26.63
C VAL A 261 14.70 -22.63 27.20
N SER A 262 14.11 -23.82 27.19
CA SER A 262 12.79 -24.04 27.79
C SER A 262 12.85 -23.89 29.31
N ASP A 263 11.80 -23.31 29.89
CA ASP A 263 11.57 -23.25 31.34
C ASP A 263 10.70 -24.41 31.87
N GLY A 264 10.39 -25.40 31.02
CA GLY A 264 9.56 -26.55 31.35
C GLY A 264 8.05 -26.28 31.44
N THR A 265 7.61 -25.02 31.33
CA THR A 265 6.19 -24.62 31.44
C THR A 265 5.66 -24.00 30.14
N ASN A 266 6.45 -23.15 29.49
CA ASN A 266 6.04 -22.36 28.32
C ASN A 266 6.46 -23.00 26.98
N GLY A 267 6.76 -24.30 26.99
CA GLY A 267 7.14 -25.08 25.82
C GLY A 267 8.59 -24.88 25.37
N THR A 268 8.93 -25.48 24.23
CA THR A 268 10.28 -25.36 23.63
C THR A 268 10.36 -24.06 22.83
N PRO A 269 11.36 -23.20 23.06
CA PRO A 269 11.56 -21.99 22.27
C PRO A 269 11.69 -22.29 20.77
N ARG A 270 11.00 -21.51 19.93
CA ARG A 270 11.16 -21.54 18.47
C ARG A 270 12.18 -20.47 18.09
N THR A 271 13.17 -20.82 17.26
CA THR A 271 14.24 -19.92 16.83
C THR A 271 14.29 -19.82 15.31
N GLY A 272 14.83 -18.71 14.79
CA GLY A 272 14.92 -18.40 13.38
C GLY A 272 15.73 -17.13 13.15
N ASN A 273 15.89 -16.72 11.89
CA ASN A 273 16.58 -15.48 11.49
C ASN A 273 15.63 -14.27 11.36
N GLU A 274 14.34 -14.44 11.63
CA GLU A 274 13.29 -13.41 11.54
C GLU A 274 12.45 -13.40 12.83
N THR A 275 12.12 -12.22 13.34
CA THR A 275 11.15 -12.08 14.44
C THR A 275 9.74 -11.97 13.87
N THR A 276 8.97 -13.06 13.91
CA THR A 276 7.62 -13.10 13.35
C THR A 276 6.65 -13.88 14.25
N PRO A 277 5.37 -13.45 14.36
CA PRO A 277 4.33 -14.28 14.97
C PRO A 277 4.02 -15.51 14.10
N ALA A 278 3.14 -16.39 14.55
CA ALA A 278 2.60 -17.44 13.69
C ALA A 278 1.87 -16.82 12.49
N PHE A 279 2.07 -17.35 11.28
CA PHE A 279 1.48 -16.81 10.05
C PHE A 279 1.06 -17.93 9.08
N ILE A 280 0.18 -17.56 8.14
CA ILE A 280 -0.17 -18.35 6.95
C ILE A 280 0.09 -17.46 5.73
N ALA A 281 0.71 -18.02 4.70
CA ALA A 281 0.98 -17.30 3.46
C ALA A 281 -0.25 -17.31 2.54
N VAL A 282 -0.61 -16.14 2.02
CA VAL A 282 -1.65 -15.95 1.00
C VAL A 282 -1.11 -15.12 -0.16
N LYS A 283 -1.74 -15.21 -1.33
CA LYS A 283 -1.40 -14.32 -2.44
C LYS A 283 -2.12 -12.99 -2.24
N TYR A 284 -1.39 -11.89 -2.39
CA TYR A 284 -1.97 -10.56 -2.51
C TYR A 284 -2.12 -10.19 -3.97
N LYS A 285 -3.29 -9.64 -4.32
CA LYS A 285 -3.58 -9.15 -5.66
C LYS A 285 -4.13 -7.74 -5.63
N VAL A 286 -3.69 -6.92 -6.58
CA VAL A 286 -4.17 -5.55 -6.77
C VAL A 286 -5.22 -5.49 -7.88
N ARG A 287 -6.32 -4.75 -7.66
CA ARG A 287 -7.35 -4.45 -8.67
C ARG A 287 -6.81 -3.44 -9.69
N VAL A 288 -6.71 -3.85 -10.96
CA VAL A 288 -6.08 -3.04 -12.04
C VAL A 288 -7.04 -2.55 -13.13
N LEU A 289 -8.19 -3.21 -13.27
CA LEU A 289 -9.36 -2.80 -14.06
C LEU A 289 -10.59 -2.82 -13.16
#